data_AF-A0A7W0WC78-F1
#
_entry.id   AF-A0A7W0WC78-F1
#
_cell.length_a   1.000
_cell.length_b   1.000
_cell.length_c   1.000
_cell.angle_alpha   90.00
_cell.angle_beta   90.00
_cell.angle_gamma   90.00
#
_symmetry.space_group_name_H-M   'P 1'
#
loop_
_entity.id
_entity.type
_entity.pdbx_description
1 polymer ?
#
loop_
_entity_poly.entity_id
_entity_poly.type
_entity_poly.pdbx_seq_one_letter_code
_entity_poly.pdbx_strand_id
1 'polypeptide(L)'
;GGASPLVVEGDVELDPYPSTTNVDESFADMWCAALSHSMRRFEGCRASYRNARSGGVGAFTVDNFPVFDHVRPNVYAVLDSNHGYKMIGVGREVAKVLAGDHSSLLYPFRFGRFASGDLHPVSHSPYPWS
;
A
#
# COMPACT_ATOMS: atom_id res chain seq x y z
N GLY A 1 10.02 2.01 -10.27
CA GLY A 1 10.30 2.97 -9.18
C GLY A 1 9.02 3.23 -8.43
N GLY A 2 9.07 4.03 -7.37
CA GLY A 2 7.90 4.43 -6.60
C GLY A 2 8.03 5.88 -6.17
N ALA A 3 6.90 6.54 -6.01
CA ALA A 3 6.77 7.87 -5.45
C ALA A 3 5.60 7.89 -4.48
N SER A 4 5.38 9.01 -3.80
CA SER A 4 4.15 9.22 -3.04
C SER A 4 2.94 9.02 -3.95
N PRO A 5 1.86 8.37 -3.47
CA PRO A 5 0.65 8.17 -4.25
C PRO A 5 0.06 9.51 -4.71
N LEU A 6 -0.47 9.53 -5.94
CA LEU A 6 -1.27 10.65 -6.42
C LEU A 6 -2.70 10.52 -5.86
N VAL A 7 -3.30 11.65 -5.48
CA VAL A 7 -4.72 11.69 -5.14
C VAL A 7 -5.51 11.65 -6.43
N VAL A 8 -6.40 10.67 -6.57
CA VAL A 8 -7.34 10.60 -7.69
C VAL A 8 -8.68 11.18 -7.21
N GLU A 9 -9.15 12.22 -7.88
CA GLU A 9 -10.46 12.83 -7.60
C GLU A 9 -11.58 12.12 -8.37
N GLY A 10 -12.78 12.08 -7.77
CA GLY A 10 -13.97 11.49 -8.40
C GLY A 10 -14.00 9.97 -8.39
N ASP A 11 -14.86 9.40 -9.23
CA ASP A 11 -14.99 7.95 -9.38
C ASP A 11 -13.77 7.40 -10.14
N VAL A 12 -13.11 6.40 -9.55
CA VAL A 12 -11.99 5.72 -10.18
C VAL A 12 -12.51 4.57 -11.02
N GLU A 13 -12.37 4.66 -12.35
CA GLU A 13 -12.55 3.50 -13.22
C GLU A 13 -11.36 2.54 -13.06
N LEU A 14 -11.63 1.37 -12.49
CA LEU A 14 -10.63 0.33 -12.25
C LEU A 14 -10.59 -0.64 -13.42
N ASP A 15 -9.47 -0.63 -14.16
CA ASP A 15 -9.10 -1.74 -15.04
C ASP A 15 -8.30 -2.76 -14.20
N PRO A 16 -8.76 -4.03 -14.06
CA PRO A 16 -8.00 -5.05 -13.34
C PRO A 16 -6.67 -5.40 -14.01
N TYR A 17 -6.50 -5.06 -15.29
CA TYR A 17 -5.28 -5.30 -16.08
C TYR A 17 -4.93 -4.06 -16.91
N PRO A 18 -4.58 -2.92 -16.26
CA PRO A 18 -4.40 -1.67 -16.95
C PRO A 18 -3.35 -1.79 -18.03
N SER A 19 -3.72 -1.40 -19.25
CA SER A 19 -2.81 -1.39 -20.39
C SER A 19 -1.86 -0.18 -20.38
N THR A 20 -2.13 0.81 -19.52
CA THR A 20 -1.43 2.10 -19.43
C THR A 20 -0.60 2.23 -18.15
N THR A 21 0.43 3.06 -18.21
CA THR A 21 1.17 3.56 -17.05
C THR A 21 0.48 4.82 -16.55
N ASN A 22 0.04 4.85 -15.31
CA ASN A 22 -0.62 6.02 -14.71
C ASN A 22 0.36 6.76 -13.79
N VAL A 23 1.32 7.47 -14.38
CA VAL A 23 2.29 8.32 -13.67
C VAL A 23 2.37 9.69 -14.35
N ASP A 24 2.73 10.72 -13.60
CA ASP A 24 2.94 12.05 -14.16
C ASP A 24 4.06 12.06 -15.21
N GLU A 25 3.96 12.97 -16.18
CA GLU A 25 4.97 13.13 -17.25
C GLU A 25 6.39 13.38 -16.67
N SER A 26 6.48 14.06 -15.53
CA SER A 26 7.73 14.38 -14.83
C SER A 26 8.31 13.20 -14.04
N PHE A 27 7.59 12.08 -13.92
CA PHE A 27 7.98 10.96 -13.07
C PHE A 27 9.35 10.39 -13.42
N ALA A 28 9.66 10.25 -14.72
CA ALA A 28 10.95 9.69 -15.17
C ALA A 28 12.14 10.55 -14.71
N ASP A 29 11.98 11.87 -14.75
CA ASP A 29 13.02 12.82 -14.34
C ASP A 29 13.19 12.81 -12.83
N MET A 30 12.08 12.91 -12.09
CA MET A 30 12.06 12.84 -10.63
C MET A 30 12.68 11.52 -10.14
N TRP A 31 12.27 10.38 -10.69
CA TRP A 31 12.77 9.06 -10.28
C TRP A 31 14.27 8.91 -10.53
N CYS A 32 14.76 9.28 -11.71
CA CYS A 32 16.19 9.21 -12.04
C CYS A 32 17.03 10.17 -11.19
N ALA A 33 16.54 11.39 -10.95
CA ALA A 33 17.21 12.36 -10.09
C ALA A 33 17.29 11.85 -8.65
N ALA A 34 16.17 11.42 -8.06
CA ALA A 34 16.12 10.84 -6.72
C ALA A 34 17.06 9.63 -6.58
N LEU A 35 17.07 8.73 -7.57
CA LEU A 35 17.92 7.55 -7.55
C LEU A 35 19.42 7.92 -7.60
N SER A 36 19.81 8.90 -8.42
CA SER A 36 21.19 9.39 -8.46
C SER A 36 21.60 10.08 -7.16
N HIS A 37 20.67 10.84 -6.55
CA HIS A 37 20.88 11.49 -5.25
C HIS A 37 21.08 10.46 -4.12
N SER A 38 20.24 9.43 -4.05
CA SER A 38 20.36 8.39 -3.02
C SER A 38 21.54 7.44 -3.27
N MET A 39 21.94 7.26 -4.54
CA MET A 39 22.90 6.23 -4.94
C MET A 39 23.75 6.72 -6.13
N ARG A 40 24.96 7.23 -5.84
CA ARG A 40 25.92 7.79 -6.82
C ARG A 40 26.11 6.94 -8.08
N ARG A 41 26.03 5.60 -7.99
CA ARG A 41 26.16 4.69 -9.14
C ARG A 41 25.16 4.92 -10.27
N PHE A 42 24.08 5.67 -10.01
CA PHE A 42 23.06 6.00 -11.00
C PHE A 42 23.17 7.44 -11.55
N GLU A 43 24.22 8.19 -11.20
CA GLU A 43 24.52 9.47 -11.86
C GLU A 43 24.66 9.28 -13.38
N GLY A 44 24.10 10.22 -14.16
CA GLY A 44 24.13 10.18 -15.62
C GLY A 44 23.30 9.08 -16.29
N CYS A 45 22.61 8.23 -15.53
CA CYS A 45 21.87 7.08 -16.06
C CYS A 45 20.47 7.42 -16.61
N ARG A 46 20.10 8.71 -16.75
CA ARG A 46 18.79 9.14 -17.25
C ARG A 46 18.49 8.62 -18.66
N ALA A 47 19.51 8.51 -19.52
CA ALA A 47 19.37 7.96 -20.87
C ALA A 47 19.08 6.45 -20.89
N SER A 48 19.40 5.74 -19.80
CA SER A 48 19.13 4.31 -19.62
C SER A 48 17.75 4.02 -19.04
N TYR A 49 16.95 5.05 -18.75
CA TYR A 49 15.60 4.89 -18.24
C TYR A 49 14.75 4.10 -19.25
N ARG A 50 14.06 3.07 -18.75
CA ARG A 50 13.07 2.31 -19.52
C ARG A 50 11.71 2.61 -18.94
N ASN A 51 10.82 3.14 -19.78
CA ASN A 51 9.42 3.24 -19.42
C ASN A 51 8.83 1.83 -19.44
N ALA A 52 8.55 1.31 -18.25
CA ALA A 52 7.81 0.07 -18.06
C ALA A 52 6.40 0.42 -17.56
N ARG A 53 5.42 -0.41 -17.93
CA ARG A 53 4.09 -0.34 -17.32
C ARG A 53 4.26 -0.47 -15.81
N SER A 54 3.89 0.58 -15.09
CA SER A 54 4.08 0.68 -13.65
C SER A 54 3.01 1.57 -13.05
N GLY A 55 2.74 1.38 -11.75
CA GLY A 55 1.65 2.04 -11.06
C GLY A 55 0.51 1.07 -10.76
N GLY A 56 -0.34 1.48 -9.83
CA GLY A 56 -1.49 0.72 -9.36
C GLY A 56 -2.30 1.58 -8.42
N VAL A 57 -3.60 1.30 -8.33
CA VAL A 57 -4.48 1.99 -7.39
C VAL A 57 -4.43 1.23 -6.06
N GLY A 58 -4.07 1.94 -4.99
CA GLY A 58 -4.15 1.44 -3.63
C GLY A 58 -5.31 2.10 -2.90
N ALA A 59 -6.11 1.32 -2.18
CA ALA A 59 -7.09 1.86 -1.25
C ALA A 59 -6.43 1.98 0.13
N PHE A 60 -6.50 3.17 0.73
CA PHE A 60 -6.01 3.39 2.09
C PHE A 60 -7.19 3.45 3.06
N THR A 61 -7.06 2.78 4.20
CA THR A 61 -7.92 3.08 5.33
C THR A 61 -7.58 4.45 5.89
N VAL A 62 -8.48 5.02 6.70
CA VAL A 62 -8.24 6.32 7.35
C VAL A 62 -6.99 6.36 8.23
N ASP A 63 -6.50 5.19 8.67
CA ASP A 63 -5.28 5.03 9.47
C ASP A 63 -4.08 4.46 8.67
N ASN A 64 -4.22 4.21 7.37
CA ASN A 64 -3.20 3.62 6.48
C ASN A 64 -2.73 2.19 6.86
N PHE A 65 -3.53 1.45 7.62
CA PHE A 65 -3.27 0.07 8.03
C PHE A 65 -4.28 -0.92 7.44
N PRO A 66 -3.87 -2.17 7.16
CA PRO A 66 -4.74 -3.16 6.56
C PRO A 66 -5.95 -3.54 7.46
N VAL A 67 -6.89 -4.28 6.88
CA VAL A 67 -8.02 -4.89 7.59
C VAL A 67 -7.98 -6.41 7.46
N PHE A 68 -8.01 -7.11 8.59
CA PHE A 68 -8.12 -8.57 8.69
C PHE A 68 -9.25 -8.94 9.63
N ASP A 69 -10.46 -9.10 9.09
CA ASP A 69 -11.63 -9.34 9.93
C ASP A 69 -12.85 -9.89 9.17
N HIS A 70 -13.82 -10.37 9.94
CA HIS A 70 -15.17 -10.60 9.45
C HIS A 70 -15.89 -9.28 9.19
N VAL A 71 -16.19 -8.98 7.93
CA VAL A 71 -16.99 -7.82 7.51
C VAL A 71 -18.49 -8.14 7.44
N ARG A 72 -18.82 -9.43 7.43
CA ARG A 72 -20.14 -10.04 7.58
C ARG A 72 -19.98 -11.39 8.32
N PRO A 73 -21.05 -11.97 8.89
CA PRO A 73 -20.97 -13.22 9.65
C PRO A 73 -20.25 -14.39 8.93
N ASN A 74 -20.32 -14.43 7.60
CA ASN A 74 -19.73 -15.47 6.76
C ASN A 74 -18.70 -14.93 5.74
N VAL A 75 -18.23 -13.68 5.89
CA VAL A 75 -17.27 -13.07 4.97
C VAL A 75 -16.09 -12.52 5.75
N TYR A 76 -14.92 -13.17 5.60
CA TYR A 76 -13.65 -12.67 6.10
C TYR A 76 -12.93 -11.90 5.00
N ALA A 77 -12.53 -10.67 5.28
CA ALA A 77 -11.84 -9.81 4.33
C ALA A 77 -10.37 -9.64 4.71
N VAL A 78 -9.52 -9.71 3.69
CA VAL A 78 -8.08 -9.40 3.75
C VAL A 78 -7.89 -8.20 2.85
N LEU A 79 -7.95 -7.00 3.43
CA LEU A 79 -7.88 -5.73 2.69
C LEU A 79 -6.53 -5.07 2.99
N ASP A 80 -5.69 -4.98 1.97
CA ASP A 80 -4.39 -4.32 2.09
C ASP A 80 -4.55 -2.80 1.99
N SER A 81 -3.64 -2.07 2.66
CA SER A 81 -3.51 -0.61 2.57
C SER A 81 -2.17 -0.24 1.91
N ASN A 82 -1.88 -0.88 0.77
CA ASN A 82 -0.65 -0.72 -0.02
C ASN A 82 0.65 -1.24 0.64
N HIS A 83 0.54 -2.23 1.53
CA HIS A 83 1.68 -2.90 2.17
C HIS A 83 1.91 -4.33 1.66
N GLY A 84 1.21 -4.76 0.61
CA GLY A 84 1.04 -6.17 0.18
C GLY A 84 2.28 -7.06 0.20
N TYR A 85 3.47 -6.54 -0.16
CA TYR A 85 4.72 -7.31 -0.08
C TYR A 85 5.06 -7.77 1.35
N LYS A 86 4.76 -6.96 2.36
CA LYS A 86 5.01 -7.26 3.78
C LYS A 86 4.00 -8.28 4.35
N MET A 87 2.97 -8.63 3.59
CA MET A 87 1.81 -9.39 4.08
C MET A 87 1.92 -10.89 3.87
N ILE A 88 3.07 -11.39 3.39
CA ILE A 88 3.30 -12.81 3.10
C ILE A 88 3.09 -13.73 4.33
N GLY A 89 3.31 -13.22 5.54
CA GLY A 89 3.12 -13.97 6.79
C GLY A 89 1.68 -13.99 7.31
N VAL A 90 0.79 -13.14 6.79
CA VAL A 90 -0.56 -12.94 7.36
C VAL A 90 -1.48 -14.13 7.07
N GLY A 91 -1.29 -14.82 5.95
CA GLY A 91 -2.15 -15.95 5.56
C GLY A 91 -2.22 -17.05 6.62
N ARG A 92 -1.12 -17.32 7.34
CA ARG A 92 -1.11 -18.29 8.45
C ARG A 92 -2.00 -17.85 9.61
N GLU A 93 -1.94 -16.58 9.97
CA GLU A 93 -2.73 -16.05 11.08
C GLU A 93 -4.22 -15.95 10.71
N VAL A 94 -4.52 -15.60 9.46
CA VAL A 94 -5.89 -15.61 8.95
C VAL A 94 -6.47 -17.03 8.97
N ALA A 95 -5.70 -18.04 8.55
CA ALA A 95 -6.15 -19.43 8.57
C ALA A 95 -6.49 -19.93 9.99
N LYS A 96 -5.71 -19.52 11.01
CA LYS A 96 -6.02 -19.83 12.41
C LYS A 96 -7.36 -19.24 12.84
N VAL A 97 -7.61 -17.97 12.51
CA VAL A 97 -8.88 -17.30 12.84
C VAL A 97 -10.06 -17.99 12.16
N LEU A 98 -9.92 -18.35 10.88
CA LEU A 98 -10.95 -19.08 10.14
C LEU A 98 -11.22 -20.49 10.70
N ALA A 99 -10.24 -21.12 11.34
CA ALA A 99 -10.40 -22.39 12.05
C ALA A 99 -11.05 -22.24 13.43
N GLY A 100 -11.42 -21.03 13.84
CA GLY A 100 -12.09 -20.73 15.12
C GLY A 100 -11.16 -20.30 16.25
N ASP A 101 -9.86 -20.11 15.98
CA ASP A 101 -8.89 -19.64 16.97
C ASP A 101 -8.80 -18.10 17.00
N HIS A 102 -8.05 -17.56 17.97
CA HIS A 102 -7.75 -16.14 18.06
C HIS A 102 -6.33 -15.83 17.54
N SER A 103 -6.15 -14.64 16.95
CA SER A 103 -4.81 -14.11 16.63
C SER A 103 -4.63 -12.72 17.24
N SER A 104 -3.80 -12.64 18.27
CA SER A 104 -3.40 -11.38 18.90
C SER A 104 -2.61 -10.47 17.94
N LEU A 105 -1.94 -11.07 16.94
CA LEU A 105 -1.25 -10.33 15.88
C LEU A 105 -2.23 -9.62 14.93
N LEU A 106 -3.39 -10.22 14.66
CA LEU A 106 -4.40 -9.63 13.77
C LEU A 106 -5.36 -8.68 14.51
N TYR A 107 -5.47 -8.80 15.84
CA TYR A 107 -6.40 -8.01 16.64
C TYR A 107 -6.36 -6.48 16.39
N PRO A 108 -5.18 -5.83 16.25
CA PRO A 108 -5.12 -4.40 15.95
C PRO A 108 -5.74 -4.03 14.59
N PHE A 109 -5.73 -4.96 13.63
CA PHE A 109 -6.18 -4.77 12.25
C PHE A 109 -7.65 -5.14 12.02
N ARG A 110 -8.41 -5.36 13.08
CA ARG A 110 -9.84 -5.68 12.99
C ARG A 110 -10.63 -4.56 12.33
N PHE A 111 -11.72 -4.89 11.66
CA PHE A 111 -12.61 -3.93 11.01
C PHE A 111 -13.38 -3.11 12.06
N GLY A 112 -13.73 -3.73 13.19
CA GLY A 112 -14.43 -3.06 14.29
C GLY A 112 -13.70 -1.86 14.90
N ARG A 113 -12.39 -1.70 14.64
CA ARG A 113 -11.58 -0.59 15.16
C ARG A 113 -12.09 0.79 14.72
N PHE A 114 -12.69 0.86 13.53
CA PHE A 114 -13.26 2.11 13.01
C PHE A 114 -14.52 2.52 13.78
N ALA A 115 -15.34 1.54 14.16
CA ALA A 115 -16.56 1.79 14.93
C ALA A 115 -16.23 2.17 16.38
N SER A 116 -15.19 1.57 16.98
CA SER A 116 -14.77 1.86 18.35
C SER A 116 -13.85 3.07 18.48
N GLY A 117 -13.36 3.64 17.37
CA GLY A 117 -12.35 4.70 17.38
C GLY A 117 -10.96 4.25 17.85
N ASP A 118 -10.70 2.94 17.92
CA ASP A 118 -9.41 2.36 18.32
C ASP A 118 -8.46 2.28 17.11
N LEU A 119 -8.29 3.42 16.44
CA LEU A 119 -7.45 3.53 15.25
C LEU A 119 -5.98 3.30 15.63
N HIS A 120 -5.21 2.74 14.69
CA HIS A 120 -3.78 2.66 14.91
C HIS A 120 -3.19 4.06 15.12
N PRO A 121 -2.27 4.25 16.09
CA PRO A 121 -1.65 5.54 16.29
C PRO A 121 -0.91 5.95 15.01
N VAL A 122 -1.02 7.22 14.65
CA VAL A 122 -0.14 7.80 13.62
C VAL A 122 1.28 7.56 14.09
N SER A 123 2.04 6.77 13.34
CA SER A 123 3.44 6.53 13.62
C SER A 123 4.16 7.88 13.59
N HIS A 124 4.52 8.42 14.75
CA HIS A 124 5.48 9.52 14.90
C HIS A 124 6.91 8.99 14.65
N SER A 125 7.12 8.30 13.53
CA SER A 125 8.48 8.00 13.12
C SER A 125 9.08 9.27 12.51
N PRO A 126 10.26 9.75 12.96
CA PRO A 126 10.90 10.91 12.37
C PRO A 126 11.49 10.46 11.04
N TYR A 127 10.74 10.58 9.93
CA TYR A 127 11.29 10.37 8.60
C TYR A 127 11.22 11.68 7.78
N PRO A 128 12.30 12.02 7.06
CA PRO A 128 12.53 13.34 6.46
C PRO A 128 11.73 13.59 5.15
N TRP A 129 10.57 12.97 4.99
CA TRP A 129 9.75 13.07 3.77
C TRP A 129 8.29 13.48 4.04
N SER A 130 7.98 13.93 5.25
CA SER A 130 6.79 14.74 5.54
C SER A 130 7.17 16.21 5.60
#